data_AF-A0A1A0I9E3-F1
#
_entry.id   AF-A0A1A0I9E3-F1
#
_cell.length_a   1.000
_cell.length_b   1.000
_cell.length_c   1.000
_cell.angle_alpha   90.00
_cell.angle_beta   90.00
_cell.angle_gamma   90.00
#
_symmetry.space_group_name_H-M   'P 1'
#
loop_
_entity.id
_entity.type
_entity.pdbx_description
1 polymer ?
#
loop_
_entity_poly.entity_id
_entity_poly.type
_entity_poly.pdbx_seq_one_letter_code
_entity_poly.pdbx_strand_id
1 'polypeptide(L)'
;MTDILSTPPSAQAYAEEERRRGRNAEMSRPSRRQVEEHNKRVMAQAGDRLMASTTSVAPEPSPPVGSHPPVPDLTAQGAIGQAVIDLLRFDRIEAARTRTMSRVIEEERALADEAHGDALDAQIDEYLSAAWSAATKKERVPALLDPIIRWDTHERVVEDRRLIGKRLRTAIDDRAVSDAQEAVTGALDSIHALVIDEAQGSLTDAVQAAERLTLAGLDVDADAGQLVDAGDDGALAALRLWRAAVVRWERVQAVRQWCAAALNRGLMVDRQGSVCVVPPPRMRSGEWLSEVDRQRANGIQAEERTQGSAQWQGSAPSWLAGRTAHEVLRWYVRLDAGDRPVPRGVVSDEVSA
;
A
#
# COMPACT_ATOMS: atom_id res chain seq x y z
N MET A 1 -21.97 -6.58 39.62
CA MET A 1 -21.42 -7.39 38.53
C MET A 1 -19.98 -6.98 38.39
N THR A 2 -19.08 -7.88 38.79
CA THR A 2 -17.64 -7.64 38.96
C THR A 2 -16.94 -7.61 37.61
N ASP A 3 -16.22 -6.52 37.40
CA ASP A 3 -15.47 -6.18 36.19
C ASP A 3 -14.14 -6.96 36.18
N ILE A 4 -14.06 -8.03 35.38
CA ILE A 4 -12.91 -8.96 35.35
C ILE A 4 -11.83 -8.50 34.34
N LEU A 5 -12.01 -7.37 33.66
CA LEU A 5 -11.08 -6.90 32.60
C LEU A 5 -10.17 -5.72 33.01
N SER A 6 -10.15 -5.32 34.29
CA SER A 6 -9.53 -4.07 34.75
C SER A 6 -8.13 -4.19 35.39
N THR A 7 -7.39 -5.28 35.18
CA THR A 7 -6.02 -5.39 35.74
C THR A 7 -5.08 -6.02 34.72
N PRO A 8 -3.92 -5.41 34.42
CA PRO A 8 -2.90 -6.09 33.62
C PRO A 8 -2.45 -7.38 34.33
N PRO A 9 -2.06 -8.43 33.59
CA PRO A 9 -1.56 -9.66 34.18
C PRO A 9 -0.39 -9.35 35.13
N SER A 10 -0.41 -9.92 36.33
CA SER A 10 0.67 -9.73 37.30
C SER A 10 2.00 -10.24 36.75
N ALA A 11 3.12 -9.77 37.30
CA ALA A 11 4.47 -10.27 36.95
C ALA A 11 4.61 -11.81 37.06
N GLN A 12 3.76 -12.45 37.87
CA GLN A 12 3.69 -13.91 37.98
C GLN A 12 3.12 -14.58 36.71
N ALA A 13 2.15 -13.95 36.02
CA ALA A 13 1.59 -14.47 34.78
C ALA A 13 2.63 -14.47 33.64
N TYR A 14 3.46 -13.43 33.55
CA TYR A 14 4.57 -13.36 32.59
C TYR A 14 5.64 -14.43 32.86
N ALA A 15 6.04 -14.61 34.14
CA ALA A 15 7.00 -15.65 34.52
C ALA A 15 6.47 -17.07 34.29
N GLU A 16 5.17 -17.30 34.40
CA GLU A 16 4.55 -18.59 34.16
C GLU A 16 4.47 -18.94 32.66
N GLU A 17 4.29 -17.93 31.81
CA GLU A 17 4.31 -18.06 30.35
C GLU A 17 5.72 -18.32 29.80
N GLU A 18 6.75 -17.67 30.34
CA GLU A 18 8.16 -17.99 30.05
C GLU A 18 8.53 -19.42 30.48
N ARG A 19 8.10 -19.85 31.67
CA ARG A 19 8.32 -21.25 32.12
C ARG A 19 7.56 -22.27 31.29
N ARG A 20 6.44 -21.89 30.68
CA ARG A 20 5.66 -22.75 29.78
C ARG A 20 6.32 -22.87 28.40
N ARG A 21 6.91 -21.78 27.89
CA ARG A 21 7.73 -21.79 26.67
C ARG A 21 9.03 -22.58 26.85
N GLY A 22 9.72 -22.44 27.98
CA GLY A 22 10.92 -23.21 28.32
C GLY A 22 10.66 -24.72 28.47
N ARG A 23 9.59 -25.11 29.20
CA ARG A 23 9.23 -26.53 29.38
C ARG A 23 8.79 -27.25 28.09
N ASN A 24 8.23 -26.51 27.12
CA ASN A 24 7.87 -27.08 25.82
C ASN A 24 9.07 -27.25 24.87
N ALA A 25 10.18 -26.54 25.11
CA ALA A 25 11.41 -26.72 24.33
C ALA A 25 12.27 -27.90 24.81
N GLU A 26 12.14 -28.31 26.08
CA GLU A 26 12.93 -29.40 26.68
C GLU A 26 12.24 -30.78 26.63
N MET A 27 10.95 -30.86 26.30
CA MET A 27 10.25 -32.14 26.13
C MET A 27 10.20 -32.59 24.67
N SER A 28 10.80 -33.76 24.42
CA SER A 28 10.80 -34.56 23.18
C SER A 28 11.77 -34.16 22.08
N ARG A 29 13.03 -34.60 22.22
CA ARG A 29 13.77 -35.10 21.05
C ARG A 29 13.27 -36.51 20.75
N PRO A 30 12.45 -36.74 19.70
CA PRO A 30 11.99 -38.08 19.35
C PRO A 30 13.18 -38.95 18.99
N SER A 31 13.18 -40.19 19.48
CA SER A 31 14.22 -41.17 19.13
C SER A 31 14.23 -41.38 17.61
N ARG A 32 15.39 -41.75 17.05
CA ARG A 32 15.56 -41.97 15.61
C ARG A 32 14.52 -42.93 15.02
N ARG A 33 14.10 -43.92 15.81
CA ARG A 33 13.04 -44.89 15.47
C ARG A 33 11.64 -44.26 15.42
N GLN A 34 11.34 -43.33 16.33
CA GLN A 34 10.08 -42.56 16.31
C GLN A 34 10.03 -41.59 15.12
N VAL A 35 11.16 -41.02 14.72
CA VAL A 35 11.26 -40.18 13.51
C VAL A 35 11.01 -41.02 12.25
N GLU A 36 11.57 -42.23 12.17
CA GLU A 36 11.34 -43.13 11.03
C GLU A 36 9.89 -43.62 10.94
N GLU A 37 9.25 -43.95 12.06
CA GLU A 37 7.84 -44.32 12.09
C GLU A 37 6.93 -43.13 11.77
N HIS A 38 7.28 -41.94 12.23
CA HIS A 38 6.57 -40.70 11.87
C HIS A 38 6.70 -40.41 10.37
N ASN A 39 7.91 -40.50 9.81
CA ASN A 39 8.14 -40.29 8.38
C ASN A 39 7.41 -41.34 7.53
N LYS A 40 7.38 -42.61 7.96
CA LYS A 40 6.59 -43.65 7.29
C LYS A 40 5.08 -43.35 7.31
N ARG A 41 4.54 -42.85 8.43
CA ARG A 41 3.13 -42.43 8.50
C ARG A 41 2.85 -41.19 7.66
N VAL A 42 3.75 -40.21 7.66
CA VAL A 42 3.60 -38.99 6.84
C VAL A 42 3.64 -39.34 5.36
N MET A 43 4.52 -40.26 4.94
CA MET A 43 4.57 -40.73 3.55
C MET A 43 3.34 -41.56 3.16
N ALA A 44 2.81 -42.40 4.06
CA ALA A 44 1.56 -43.11 3.82
C ALA A 44 0.37 -42.14 3.71
N GLN A 45 0.29 -41.14 4.60
CA GLN A 45 -0.73 -40.10 4.55
C GLN A 45 -0.60 -39.17 3.34
N ALA A 46 0.63 -38.91 2.87
CA ALA A 46 0.88 -38.16 1.64
C ALA A 46 0.49 -38.96 0.40
N GLY A 47 0.76 -40.27 0.39
CA GLY A 47 0.28 -41.20 -0.64
C GLY A 47 -1.24 -41.28 -0.69
N ASP A 48 -1.90 -41.39 0.48
CA ASP A 48 -3.35 -41.37 0.59
C ASP A 48 -3.96 -40.01 0.21
N ARG A 49 -3.29 -38.89 0.52
CA ARG A 49 -3.71 -37.54 0.09
C ARG A 49 -3.55 -37.32 -1.42
N LEU A 50 -2.49 -37.84 -2.04
CA LEU A 50 -2.30 -37.78 -3.48
C LEU A 50 -3.37 -38.61 -4.20
N MET A 51 -3.74 -39.78 -3.68
CA MET A 51 -4.83 -40.59 -4.22
C MET A 51 -6.21 -39.97 -3.97
N ALA A 52 -6.43 -39.33 -2.81
CA ALA A 52 -7.67 -38.60 -2.51
C ALA A 52 -7.80 -37.28 -3.30
N SER A 53 -6.71 -36.74 -3.85
CA SER A 53 -6.75 -35.54 -4.71
C SER A 53 -7.34 -35.75 -6.11
N THR A 54 -7.68 -37.00 -6.48
CA THR A 54 -8.43 -37.30 -7.72
C THR A 54 -9.95 -37.39 -7.52
N THR A 55 -10.45 -37.28 -6.28
CA THR A 55 -11.87 -37.22 -5.98
C THR A 55 -12.21 -35.89 -5.31
N SER A 56 -12.64 -34.94 -6.14
CA SER A 56 -13.36 -33.69 -5.82
C SER A 56 -13.91 -33.61 -4.39
N VAL A 57 -13.12 -33.04 -3.47
CA VAL A 57 -13.61 -32.40 -2.25
C VAL A 57 -13.30 -30.92 -2.42
N ALA A 58 -14.36 -30.11 -2.51
CA ALA A 58 -14.23 -28.67 -2.61
C ALA A 58 -13.39 -28.15 -1.44
N PRO A 59 -12.40 -27.28 -1.68
CA PRO A 59 -11.60 -26.71 -0.59
C PRO A 59 -12.52 -25.93 0.35
N GLU A 60 -12.39 -26.18 1.65
CA GLU A 60 -13.09 -25.39 2.67
C GLU A 60 -12.74 -23.90 2.48
N PRO A 61 -13.74 -23.00 2.51
CA PRO A 61 -13.50 -21.59 2.28
C PRO A 61 -12.61 -21.05 3.41
N SER A 62 -11.48 -20.46 3.02
CA SER A 62 -10.71 -19.63 3.93
C SER A 62 -11.61 -18.53 4.50
N PRO A 63 -11.46 -18.14 5.78
CA PRO A 63 -12.23 -17.04 6.35
C PRO A 63 -12.05 -15.78 5.47
N PRO A 64 -13.09 -14.95 5.31
CA PRO A 64 -12.99 -13.74 4.50
C PRO A 64 -11.85 -12.89 5.06
N VAL A 65 -10.83 -12.64 4.24
CA VAL A 65 -9.81 -11.64 4.53
C VAL A 65 -10.57 -10.36 4.82
N GLY A 66 -10.45 -9.84 6.03
CA GLY A 66 -11.13 -8.60 6.42
C GLY A 66 -10.86 -7.53 5.37
N SER A 67 -11.87 -6.73 5.04
CA SER A 67 -11.73 -5.62 4.07
C SER A 67 -10.48 -4.81 4.40
N HIS A 68 -9.46 -4.88 3.54
CA HIS A 68 -8.22 -4.16 3.76
C HIS A 68 -8.53 -2.66 3.95
N PRO A 69 -8.06 -2.02 5.03
CA PRO A 69 -8.22 -0.59 5.18
C PRO A 69 -7.53 0.11 4.00
N PRO A 70 -8.11 1.19 3.46
CA PRO A 70 -7.50 1.95 2.38
C PRO A 70 -6.13 2.47 2.82
N VAL A 71 -5.21 2.63 1.86
CA VAL A 71 -3.90 3.23 2.14
C VAL A 71 -4.13 4.65 2.64
N PRO A 72 -3.55 5.06 3.79
CA PRO A 72 -3.68 6.43 4.25
C PRO A 72 -3.13 7.41 3.20
N ASP A 73 -3.83 8.52 2.99
CA ASP A 73 -3.33 9.58 2.12
C ASP A 73 -2.32 10.45 2.90
N LEU A 74 -1.10 10.61 2.38
CA LEU A 74 -0.05 11.43 2.99
C LEU A 74 -0.48 12.89 3.11
N THR A 75 -1.24 13.43 2.16
CA THR A 75 -1.67 14.84 2.18
C THR A 75 -2.59 15.14 3.37
N ALA A 76 -3.31 14.13 3.85
CA ALA A 76 -4.18 14.24 5.02
C ALA A 76 -3.42 14.13 6.36
N GLN A 77 -2.13 13.78 6.36
CA GLN A 77 -1.35 13.53 7.59
C GLN A 77 -0.63 14.77 8.15
N GLY A 78 -1.01 15.98 7.72
CA GLY A 78 -0.46 17.23 8.23
C GLY A 78 1.03 17.39 7.93
N ALA A 79 1.78 17.97 8.89
CA ALA A 79 3.18 18.35 8.67
C ALA A 79 4.11 17.17 8.37
N ILE A 80 3.96 16.04 9.07
CA ILE A 80 4.77 14.84 8.80
C ILE A 80 4.48 14.27 7.40
N GLY A 81 3.21 14.24 6.98
CA GLY A 81 2.83 13.82 5.64
C GLY A 81 3.43 14.71 4.57
N GLN A 82 3.37 16.04 4.75
CA GLN A 82 3.98 17.00 3.84
C GLN A 82 5.50 16.85 3.78
N ALA A 83 6.17 16.67 4.92
CA ALA A 83 7.62 16.46 4.95
C ALA A 83 8.04 15.22 4.16
N VAL A 84 7.26 14.13 4.22
CA VAL A 84 7.49 12.94 3.39
C VAL A 84 7.26 13.24 1.91
N ILE A 85 6.20 13.95 1.56
CA ILE A 85 5.93 14.37 0.16
C ILE A 85 7.09 15.21 -0.39
N ASP A 86 7.61 16.14 0.40
CA ASP A 86 8.72 17.03 0.02
C ASP A 86 10.04 16.27 -0.18
N LEU A 87 10.25 15.18 0.55
CA LEU A 87 11.39 14.28 0.34
C LEU A 87 11.25 13.48 -0.95
N LEU A 88 10.06 12.95 -1.22
CA LEU A 88 9.80 12.05 -2.35
C LEU A 88 9.73 12.77 -3.70
N ARG A 89 9.23 14.01 -3.70
CA ARG A 89 9.13 14.88 -4.89
C ARG A 89 8.45 14.22 -6.08
N PHE A 90 7.33 13.54 -5.84
CA PHE A 90 6.51 12.94 -6.88
C PHE A 90 6.00 13.97 -7.89
N ASP A 91 5.84 15.23 -7.48
CA ASP A 91 5.53 16.36 -8.35
C ASP A 91 6.46 16.46 -9.57
N ARG A 92 7.77 16.22 -9.37
CA ARG A 92 8.77 16.27 -10.44
C ARG A 92 8.63 15.09 -11.41
N ILE A 93 8.34 13.91 -10.88
CA ILE A 93 8.16 12.68 -11.64
C ILE A 93 6.89 12.81 -12.49
N GLU A 94 5.79 13.27 -11.89
CA GLU A 94 4.52 13.51 -12.56
C GLU A 94 4.63 14.60 -13.65
N ALA A 95 5.39 15.68 -13.38
CA ALA A 95 5.65 16.72 -14.37
C ALA A 95 6.54 16.24 -15.52
N ALA A 96 7.52 15.38 -15.26
CA ALA A 96 8.33 14.74 -16.31
C ALA A 96 7.47 13.80 -17.16
N ARG A 97 6.70 12.93 -16.52
CA ARG A 97 5.74 12.02 -17.16
C ARG A 97 4.77 12.77 -18.07
N THR A 98 4.14 13.82 -17.55
CA THR A 98 3.15 14.62 -18.29
C THR A 98 3.77 15.24 -19.54
N ARG A 99 4.96 15.84 -19.43
CA ARG A 99 5.66 16.42 -20.59
C ARG A 99 5.99 15.37 -21.65
N THR A 100 6.50 14.21 -21.26
CA THR A 100 6.83 13.12 -22.19
C THR A 100 5.58 12.54 -22.84
N MET A 101 4.50 12.37 -22.08
CA MET A 101 3.20 11.90 -22.57
C MET A 101 2.60 12.87 -23.58
N SER A 102 2.59 14.17 -23.27
CA SER A 102 2.15 15.23 -24.21
C SER A 102 2.95 15.19 -25.51
N ARG A 103 4.27 15.00 -25.43
CA ARG A 103 5.12 14.92 -26.62
C ARG A 103 4.77 13.72 -27.50
N VAL A 104 4.56 12.54 -26.91
CA VAL A 104 4.14 11.35 -27.66
C VAL A 104 2.77 11.57 -28.31
N ILE A 105 1.84 12.22 -27.63
CA ILE A 105 0.52 12.53 -28.19
C ILE A 105 0.62 13.53 -29.37
N GLU A 106 1.49 14.55 -29.26
CA GLU A 106 1.74 15.49 -30.35
C GLU A 106 2.38 14.80 -31.57
N GLU A 107 3.38 13.93 -31.34
CA GLU A 107 4.04 13.17 -32.40
C GLU A 107 3.09 12.14 -33.04
N GLU A 108 2.26 11.46 -32.25
CA GLU A 108 1.20 10.57 -32.76
C GLU A 108 0.23 11.33 -33.69
N ARG A 109 -0.12 12.58 -33.36
CA ARG A 109 -0.97 13.43 -34.21
C ARG A 109 -0.25 13.83 -35.50
N ALA A 110 0.97 14.35 -35.39
CA ALA A 110 1.75 14.77 -36.56
C ALA A 110 2.00 13.62 -37.54
N LEU A 111 2.37 12.43 -37.03
CA LEU A 111 2.60 11.23 -37.85
C LEU A 111 1.32 10.65 -38.45
N ALA A 112 0.16 10.87 -37.81
CA ALA A 112 -1.14 10.51 -38.37
C ALA A 112 -1.52 11.45 -39.51
N ASP A 113 -1.26 12.75 -39.36
CA ASP A 113 -1.54 13.75 -40.38
C ASP A 113 -0.64 13.60 -41.63
N GLU A 114 0.67 13.34 -41.44
CA GLU A 114 1.64 13.17 -42.53
C GLU A 114 1.39 11.91 -43.37
N ALA A 115 1.17 10.76 -42.72
CA ALA A 115 0.92 9.51 -43.45
C ALA A 115 -0.46 9.43 -44.12
N HIS A 116 -1.43 10.20 -43.63
CA HIS A 116 -2.71 10.36 -44.31
C HIS A 116 -2.56 11.19 -45.59
N GLY A 117 -1.76 12.26 -45.56
CA GLY A 117 -1.42 13.04 -46.74
C GLY A 117 -0.72 12.22 -47.82
N ASP A 118 0.38 11.54 -47.49
CA ASP A 118 1.17 10.77 -48.46
C ASP A 118 0.39 9.60 -49.10
N ALA A 119 -0.43 8.90 -48.31
CA ALA A 119 -1.24 7.79 -48.80
C ALA A 119 -2.40 8.29 -49.69
N LEU A 120 -3.02 9.41 -49.31
CA LEU A 120 -4.05 10.04 -50.12
C LEU A 120 -3.47 10.54 -51.46
N ASP A 121 -2.29 11.16 -51.43
CA ASP A 121 -1.59 11.65 -52.64
C ASP A 121 -1.20 10.49 -53.58
N ALA A 122 -0.67 9.39 -53.05
CA ALA A 122 -0.36 8.21 -53.85
C ALA A 122 -1.61 7.58 -54.50
N GLN A 123 -2.73 7.53 -53.77
CA GLN A 123 -4.00 7.01 -54.27
C GLN A 123 -4.62 7.95 -55.32
N ILE A 124 -4.53 9.27 -55.09
CA ILE A 124 -4.92 10.29 -56.07
C ILE A 124 -4.11 10.11 -57.35
N ASP A 125 -2.80 9.94 -57.27
CA ASP A 125 -1.93 9.75 -58.44
C ASP A 125 -2.24 8.47 -59.20
N GLU A 126 -2.55 7.37 -58.51
CA GLU A 126 -2.97 6.11 -59.14
C GLU A 126 -4.28 6.28 -59.93
N TYR A 127 -5.30 6.87 -59.31
CA TYR A 127 -6.59 7.10 -59.98
C TYR A 127 -6.49 8.13 -61.10
N LEU A 128 -5.70 9.20 -60.92
CA LEU A 128 -5.43 10.19 -61.96
C LEU A 128 -4.70 9.56 -63.14
N SER A 129 -3.67 8.74 -62.91
CA SER A 129 -2.92 8.04 -63.96
C SER A 129 -3.83 7.09 -64.76
N ALA A 130 -4.69 6.34 -64.08
CA ALA A 130 -5.66 5.45 -64.73
C ALA A 130 -6.70 6.21 -65.57
N ALA A 131 -7.26 7.29 -65.02
CA ALA A 131 -8.21 8.15 -65.74
C ALA A 131 -7.56 8.87 -66.93
N TRP A 132 -6.33 9.34 -66.75
CA TRP A 132 -5.55 9.97 -67.80
C TRP A 132 -5.28 8.99 -68.94
N SER A 133 -4.81 7.78 -68.63
CA SER A 133 -4.58 6.71 -69.61
C SER A 133 -5.84 6.32 -70.40
N ALA A 134 -6.99 6.21 -69.72
CA ALA A 134 -8.28 5.95 -70.36
C ALA A 134 -8.71 7.11 -71.28
N ALA A 135 -8.50 8.36 -70.85
CA ALA A 135 -8.80 9.54 -71.65
C ALA A 135 -7.93 9.62 -72.92
N THR A 136 -6.62 9.34 -72.84
CA THR A 136 -5.73 9.35 -74.01
C THR A 136 -6.09 8.29 -75.04
N LYS A 137 -6.60 7.15 -74.58
CA LYS A 137 -7.10 6.05 -75.42
C LYS A 137 -8.52 6.29 -75.96
N LYS A 138 -9.15 7.42 -75.60
CA LYS A 138 -10.56 7.77 -75.93
C LYS A 138 -11.57 6.75 -75.41
N GLU A 139 -11.25 6.11 -74.30
CA GLU A 139 -12.13 5.20 -73.58
C GLU A 139 -12.97 5.97 -72.54
N ARG A 140 -13.97 5.30 -71.96
CA ARG A 140 -14.78 5.90 -70.89
C ARG A 140 -13.92 6.13 -69.65
N VAL A 141 -13.78 7.39 -69.21
CA VAL A 141 -13.03 7.76 -68.01
C VAL A 141 -13.71 7.20 -66.75
N PRO A 142 -12.99 6.47 -65.88
CA PRO A 142 -13.52 5.97 -64.60
C PRO A 142 -13.94 7.08 -63.64
N ALA A 143 -14.79 6.74 -62.66
CA ALA A 143 -15.14 7.66 -61.58
C ALA A 143 -13.90 7.92 -60.69
N LEU A 144 -13.58 9.19 -60.45
CA LEU A 144 -12.36 9.61 -59.75
C LEU A 144 -12.59 9.85 -58.26
N LEU A 145 -13.64 10.59 -57.90
CA LEU A 145 -13.79 11.14 -56.55
C LEU A 145 -14.45 10.18 -55.56
N ASP A 146 -15.53 9.51 -55.96
CA ASP A 146 -16.30 8.61 -55.08
C ASP A 146 -15.50 7.40 -54.57
N PRO A 147 -14.62 6.75 -55.38
CA PRO A 147 -13.74 5.69 -54.89
C PRO A 147 -12.72 6.16 -53.85
N ILE A 148 -12.14 7.36 -54.02
CA ILE A 148 -11.16 7.95 -53.09
C ILE A 148 -11.83 8.27 -51.74
N ILE A 149 -13.03 8.86 -51.75
CA ILE A 149 -13.78 9.15 -50.51
C ILE A 149 -14.13 7.87 -49.75
N ARG A 150 -14.54 6.82 -50.46
CA ARG A 150 -14.85 5.52 -49.83
C ARG A 150 -13.59 4.85 -49.29
N TRP A 151 -12.49 4.91 -50.03
CA TRP A 151 -11.19 4.38 -49.60
C TRP A 151 -10.67 5.11 -48.37
N ASP A 152 -10.72 6.44 -48.35
CA ASP A 152 -10.35 7.30 -47.21
C ASP A 152 -11.11 6.92 -45.93
N THR A 153 -12.38 6.55 -46.10
CA THR A 153 -13.24 6.09 -45.00
C THR A 153 -12.88 4.68 -44.50
N HIS A 154 -12.28 3.82 -45.33
CA HIS A 154 -11.99 2.40 -45.05
C HIS A 154 -10.52 2.12 -44.69
N GLU A 155 -9.54 2.84 -45.27
CA GLU A 155 -8.11 2.53 -45.17
C GLU A 155 -7.40 3.16 -43.98
N ARG A 156 -8.13 3.36 -42.89
CA ARG A 156 -7.56 3.57 -41.55
C ARG A 156 -6.85 2.29 -41.05
N VAL A 157 -5.81 1.84 -41.76
CA VAL A 157 -4.85 0.81 -41.35
C VAL A 157 -3.93 1.42 -40.29
N VAL A 158 -4.48 1.42 -39.08
CA VAL A 158 -4.01 2.20 -37.94
C VAL A 158 -3.41 1.29 -36.85
N GLU A 159 -3.32 -0.02 -37.10
CA GLU A 159 -3.09 -1.04 -36.06
C GLU A 159 -1.63 -1.15 -35.57
N ASP A 160 -0.61 -1.05 -36.43
CA ASP A 160 0.80 -1.18 -36.00
C ASP A 160 1.35 0.07 -35.30
N ARG A 161 0.95 1.27 -35.74
CA ARG A 161 1.39 2.54 -35.14
C ARG A 161 0.71 2.81 -33.80
N ARG A 162 -0.60 2.48 -33.69
CA ARG A 162 -1.30 2.52 -32.39
C ARG A 162 -0.69 1.55 -31.39
N LEU A 163 -0.16 0.42 -31.83
CA LEU A 163 0.51 -0.54 -30.95
C LEU A 163 1.82 0.04 -30.39
N ILE A 164 2.64 0.68 -31.23
CA ILE A 164 3.89 1.34 -30.79
C ILE A 164 3.58 2.50 -29.83
N GLY A 165 2.65 3.38 -30.20
CA GLY A 165 2.23 4.50 -29.36
C GLY A 165 1.66 4.05 -28.01
N LYS A 166 0.82 3.02 -28.00
CA LYS A 166 0.34 2.38 -26.76
C LYS A 166 1.49 1.83 -25.92
N ARG A 167 2.47 1.14 -26.53
CA ARG A 167 3.64 0.60 -25.82
C ARG A 167 4.52 1.71 -25.24
N LEU A 168 4.72 2.81 -25.96
CA LEU A 168 5.47 3.97 -25.46
C LEU A 168 4.78 4.61 -24.25
N ARG A 169 3.46 4.76 -24.31
CA ARG A 169 2.69 5.30 -23.17
C ARG A 169 2.75 4.39 -21.95
N THR A 170 2.63 3.07 -22.14
CA THR A 170 2.85 2.10 -21.06
C THR A 170 4.28 2.19 -20.50
N ALA A 171 5.30 2.29 -21.35
CA ALA A 171 6.69 2.42 -20.90
C ALA A 171 6.96 3.73 -20.14
N ILE A 172 6.29 4.83 -20.50
CA ILE A 172 6.37 6.10 -19.76
C ILE A 172 5.77 5.95 -18.36
N ASP A 173 4.62 5.27 -18.24
CA ASP A 173 4.00 4.98 -16.96
C ASP A 173 4.89 4.07 -16.09
N ASP A 174 5.43 2.99 -16.68
CA ASP A 174 6.34 2.06 -16.00
C ASP A 174 7.62 2.78 -15.52
N ARG A 175 8.15 3.71 -16.32
CA ARG A 175 9.30 4.52 -15.92
C ARG A 175 8.98 5.43 -14.74
N ALA A 176 7.83 6.12 -14.77
CA ALA A 176 7.40 6.97 -13.67
C ALA A 176 7.22 6.19 -12.36
N VAL A 177 6.69 4.96 -12.44
CA VAL A 177 6.58 4.04 -11.29
C VAL A 177 7.97 3.65 -10.77
N SER A 178 8.88 3.28 -11.66
CA SER A 178 10.27 2.91 -11.30
C SER A 178 10.99 4.07 -10.60
N ASP A 179 10.94 5.27 -11.17
CA ASP A 179 11.57 6.47 -10.60
C ASP A 179 10.98 6.81 -9.22
N ALA A 180 9.66 6.61 -9.05
CA ALA A 180 9.01 6.84 -7.76
C ALA A 180 9.38 5.78 -6.71
N GLN A 181 9.57 4.52 -7.12
CA GLN A 181 10.09 3.47 -6.24
C GLN A 181 11.54 3.76 -5.80
N GLU A 182 12.38 4.21 -6.73
CA GLU A 182 13.75 4.66 -6.43
C GLU A 182 13.73 5.86 -5.47
N ALA A 183 12.82 6.83 -5.65
CA ALA A 183 12.67 7.96 -4.74
C ALA A 183 12.25 7.51 -3.32
N VAL A 184 11.30 6.58 -3.20
CA VAL A 184 10.89 6.03 -1.89
C VAL A 184 12.04 5.32 -1.22
N THR A 185 12.68 4.39 -1.92
CA THR A 185 13.81 3.60 -1.39
C THR A 185 15.00 4.45 -1.01
N GLY A 186 15.35 5.47 -1.82
CA GLY A 186 16.43 6.41 -1.53
C GLY A 186 16.13 7.38 -0.38
N ALA A 187 14.85 7.63 -0.07
CA ALA A 187 14.44 8.51 1.02
C ALA A 187 14.15 7.76 2.34
N LEU A 188 14.23 6.42 2.39
CA LEU A 188 13.79 5.63 3.55
C LEU A 188 14.44 6.04 4.87
N ASP A 189 15.76 6.29 4.88
CA ASP A 189 16.47 6.69 6.11
C ASP A 189 16.02 8.07 6.61
N SER A 190 15.74 8.99 5.68
CA SER A 190 15.24 10.32 6.02
C SER A 190 13.79 10.25 6.54
N ILE A 191 12.95 9.44 5.91
CA ILE A 191 11.58 9.18 6.37
C ILE A 191 11.61 8.49 7.74
N HIS A 192 12.54 7.56 7.96
CA HIS A 192 12.74 6.90 9.24
C HIS A 192 13.07 7.88 10.35
N ALA A 193 14.02 8.79 10.11
CA ALA A 193 14.39 9.82 11.07
C ALA A 193 13.19 10.72 11.43
N LEU A 194 12.43 11.20 10.43
CA LEU A 194 11.22 12.01 10.64
C LEU A 194 10.16 11.27 11.47
N VAL A 195 9.95 9.99 11.17
CA VAL A 195 8.96 9.15 11.86
C VAL A 195 9.37 8.86 13.31
N ILE A 196 10.66 8.70 13.59
CA ILE A 196 11.15 8.51 14.96
C ILE A 196 11.04 9.81 15.76
N ASP A 197 11.47 10.94 15.19
CA ASP A 197 11.45 12.24 15.85
C ASP A 197 10.01 12.66 16.23
N GLU A 198 9.08 12.59 15.26
CA GLU A 198 7.68 12.91 15.50
C GLU A 198 7.02 11.93 16.50
N ALA A 199 7.40 10.66 16.45
CA ALA A 199 6.92 9.65 17.41
C ALA A 199 7.40 9.97 18.84
N GLN A 200 8.68 10.25 19.02
CA GLN A 200 9.27 10.59 20.32
C GLN A 200 8.68 11.88 20.88
N GLY A 201 8.49 12.90 20.03
CA GLY A 201 7.80 14.14 20.39
C GLY A 201 6.36 13.89 20.84
N SER A 202 5.60 13.08 20.10
CA SER A 202 4.22 12.73 20.47
C SER A 202 4.15 11.98 21.81
N LEU A 203 5.07 11.05 22.06
CA LEU A 203 5.10 10.29 23.31
C LEU A 203 5.50 11.18 24.50
N THR A 204 6.43 12.11 24.30
CA THR A 204 6.86 13.06 25.32
C THR A 204 5.72 14.01 25.70
N ASP A 205 5.01 14.56 24.70
CA ASP A 205 3.84 15.41 24.92
C ASP A 205 2.72 14.65 25.64
N ALA A 206 2.49 13.38 25.29
CA ALA A 206 1.48 12.54 25.95
C ALA A 206 1.82 12.29 27.42
N VAL A 207 3.08 12.00 27.74
CA VAL A 207 3.56 11.82 29.12
C VAL A 207 3.39 13.11 29.92
N GLN A 208 3.86 14.25 29.39
CA GLN A 208 3.72 15.54 30.05
C GLN A 208 2.26 15.92 30.32
N ALA A 209 1.38 15.67 29.34
CA ALA A 209 -0.04 15.90 29.48
C ALA A 209 -0.67 15.01 30.57
N ALA A 210 -0.37 13.70 30.55
CA ALA A 210 -0.89 12.75 31.53
C ALA A 210 -0.41 13.06 32.96
N GLU A 211 0.86 13.43 33.13
CA GLU A 211 1.41 13.85 34.42
C GLU A 211 0.72 15.12 34.94
N ARG A 212 0.50 16.12 34.08
CA ARG A 212 -0.17 17.37 34.48
C ARG A 212 -1.64 17.16 34.86
N LEU A 213 -2.34 16.27 34.16
CA LEU A 213 -3.72 15.88 34.49
C LEU A 213 -3.76 15.11 35.82
N THR A 214 -2.83 14.18 36.03
CA THR A 214 -2.73 13.41 37.28
C THR A 214 -2.48 14.33 38.48
N LEU A 215 -1.63 15.35 38.33
CA LEU A 215 -1.40 16.38 39.36
C LEU A 215 -2.67 17.19 39.69
N ALA A 216 -3.58 17.35 38.73
CA ALA A 216 -4.89 17.97 38.94
C ALA A 216 -5.95 16.97 39.44
N GLY A 217 -5.60 15.71 39.69
CA GLY A 217 -6.53 14.66 40.10
C GLY A 217 -7.44 14.13 38.99
N LEU A 218 -7.06 14.35 37.72
CA LEU A 218 -7.84 13.98 36.53
C LEU A 218 -7.13 12.89 35.71
N ASP A 219 -7.91 12.10 34.96
CA ASP A 219 -7.41 11.16 33.94
C ASP A 219 -7.44 11.81 32.55
N VAL A 220 -6.75 11.21 31.58
CA VAL A 220 -6.76 11.62 30.16
C VAL A 220 -8.14 11.49 29.49
N ASP A 221 -9.05 10.74 30.12
CA ASP A 221 -10.45 10.59 29.73
C ASP A 221 -11.37 11.64 30.40
N ALA A 222 -10.83 12.60 31.14
CA ALA A 222 -11.63 13.58 31.87
C ALA A 222 -12.59 14.33 30.95
N ASP A 223 -13.85 14.40 31.37
CA ASP A 223 -14.89 15.14 30.66
C ASP A 223 -14.86 16.64 30.98
N ALA A 224 -15.71 17.41 30.29
CA ALA A 224 -15.78 18.84 30.48
C ALA A 224 -16.27 19.25 31.87
N GLY A 225 -17.11 18.43 32.53
CA GLY A 225 -17.59 18.68 33.89
C GLY A 225 -16.46 18.54 34.91
N GLN A 226 -15.70 17.45 34.80
CA GLN A 226 -14.55 17.19 35.66
C GLN A 226 -13.46 18.26 35.53
N LEU A 227 -13.25 18.80 34.32
CA LEU A 227 -12.34 19.93 34.11
C LEU A 227 -12.82 21.23 34.76
N VAL A 228 -14.11 21.52 34.70
CA VAL A 228 -14.71 22.71 35.33
C VAL A 228 -14.65 22.59 36.86
N ASP A 229 -14.96 21.42 37.39
CA ASP A 229 -14.91 21.14 38.83
C ASP A 229 -13.49 21.23 39.40
N ALA A 230 -12.47 20.86 38.61
CA ALA A 230 -11.07 20.99 39.00
C ALA A 230 -10.58 22.45 39.02
N GLY A 231 -11.17 23.34 38.21
CA GLY A 231 -10.85 24.77 38.18
C GLY A 231 -9.39 25.11 37.82
N ASP A 232 -8.66 24.17 37.20
CA ASP A 232 -7.24 24.32 36.85
C ASP A 232 -7.07 24.57 35.34
N ASP A 233 -6.73 25.80 34.95
CA ASP A 233 -6.44 26.16 33.55
C ASP A 233 -5.32 25.30 32.94
N GLY A 234 -4.40 24.80 33.77
CA GLY A 234 -3.34 23.88 33.36
C GLY A 234 -3.87 22.50 32.97
N ALA A 235 -4.98 22.05 33.55
CA ALA A 235 -5.62 20.78 33.18
C ALA A 235 -6.26 20.85 31.79
N LEU A 236 -6.88 21.98 31.44
CA LEU A 236 -7.42 22.21 30.10
C LEU A 236 -6.30 22.22 29.04
N ALA A 237 -5.19 22.91 29.33
CA ALA A 237 -4.02 22.94 28.45
C ALA A 237 -3.41 21.54 28.28
N ALA A 238 -3.32 20.77 29.37
CA ALA A 238 -2.84 19.39 29.34
C ALA A 238 -3.76 18.48 28.51
N LEU A 239 -5.08 18.60 28.63
CA LEU A 239 -6.00 17.80 27.80
C LEU A 239 -5.91 18.16 26.31
N ARG A 240 -5.68 19.44 25.98
CA ARG A 240 -5.41 19.87 24.59
C ARG A 240 -4.10 19.28 24.07
N LEU A 241 -3.04 19.30 24.88
CA LEU A 241 -1.75 18.69 24.56
C LEU A 241 -1.89 17.18 24.34
N TRP A 242 -2.63 16.48 25.21
CA TRP A 242 -2.95 15.07 25.06
C TRP A 242 -3.63 14.79 23.72
N ARG A 243 -4.71 15.52 23.39
CA ARG A 243 -5.43 15.35 22.12
C ARG A 243 -4.53 15.64 20.90
N ALA A 244 -3.66 16.64 20.99
CA ALA A 244 -2.69 16.91 19.95
C ALA A 244 -1.69 15.75 19.78
N ALA A 245 -1.19 15.19 20.88
CA ALA A 245 -0.30 14.03 20.87
C ALA A 245 -0.96 12.78 20.27
N VAL A 246 -2.24 12.52 20.59
CA VAL A 246 -3.02 11.43 19.99
C VAL A 246 -3.09 11.56 18.46
N VAL A 247 -3.42 12.76 17.97
CA VAL A 247 -3.52 13.02 16.52
C VAL A 247 -2.16 12.91 15.83
N ARG A 248 -1.09 13.44 16.45
CA ARG A 248 0.27 13.32 15.91
C ARG A 248 0.72 11.85 15.86
N TRP A 249 0.42 11.07 16.89
CA TRP A 249 0.70 9.64 16.92
C TRP A 249 -0.04 8.87 15.82
N GLU A 250 -1.32 9.17 15.60
CA GLU A 250 -2.10 8.58 14.51
C GLU A 250 -1.48 8.87 13.13
N ARG A 251 -1.07 10.13 12.90
CA ARG A 251 -0.39 10.54 11.66
C ARG A 251 0.93 9.82 11.45
N VAL A 252 1.72 9.63 12.51
CA VAL A 252 2.95 8.83 12.47
C VAL A 252 2.66 7.40 12.03
N GLN A 253 1.61 6.76 12.58
CA GLN A 253 1.24 5.41 12.17
C GLN A 253 0.73 5.38 10.72
N ALA A 254 -0.03 6.39 10.29
CA ALA A 254 -0.49 6.49 8.91
C ALA A 254 0.67 6.60 7.90
N VAL A 255 1.70 7.40 8.20
CA VAL A 255 2.92 7.49 7.38
C VAL A 255 3.65 6.15 7.32
N ARG A 256 3.76 5.42 8.44
CA ARG A 256 4.36 4.08 8.46
C ARG A 256 3.58 3.09 7.60
N GLN A 257 2.26 3.08 7.73
CA GLN A 257 1.37 2.24 6.92
C GLN A 257 1.50 2.57 5.44
N TRP A 258 1.61 3.85 5.09
CA TRP A 258 1.83 4.28 3.72
C TRP A 258 3.18 3.77 3.19
N CYS A 259 4.26 3.91 3.95
CA CYS A 259 5.60 3.43 3.54
C CYS A 259 5.61 1.91 3.39
N ALA A 260 5.03 1.18 4.33
CA ALA A 260 4.87 -0.27 4.25
C ALA A 260 4.06 -0.67 3.01
N ALA A 261 3.00 0.07 2.70
CA ALA A 261 2.20 -0.18 1.52
C ALA A 261 2.98 0.08 0.22
N ALA A 262 3.71 1.20 0.14
CA ALA A 262 4.55 1.54 -1.01
C ALA A 262 5.64 0.50 -1.27
N LEU A 263 6.29 0.00 -0.20
CA LEU A 263 7.35 -1.01 -0.32
C LEU A 263 6.81 -2.40 -0.68
N ASN A 264 5.70 -2.82 -0.06
CA ASN A 264 5.20 -4.19 -0.23
C ASN A 264 4.31 -4.36 -1.48
N ARG A 265 3.43 -3.38 -1.76
CA ARG A 265 2.51 -3.43 -2.90
C ARG A 265 3.04 -2.71 -4.14
N GLY A 266 4.03 -1.84 -3.96
CA GLY A 266 4.55 -1.00 -5.02
C GLY A 266 3.71 0.25 -5.28
N LEU A 267 4.10 0.95 -6.33
CA LEU A 267 3.44 2.17 -6.81
C LEU A 267 2.81 1.90 -8.18
N MET A 268 1.85 2.72 -8.56
CA MET A 268 1.24 2.73 -9.88
C MET A 268 0.88 4.15 -10.29
N VAL A 269 0.67 4.35 -11.59
CA VAL A 269 0.03 5.55 -12.11
C VAL A 269 -1.48 5.31 -12.13
N ASP A 270 -2.24 6.20 -11.50
CA ASP A 270 -3.70 6.11 -11.51
C ASP A 270 -4.31 6.58 -12.85
N ARG A 271 -5.64 6.54 -12.96
CA ARG A 271 -6.34 7.01 -14.17
C ARG A 271 -6.23 8.51 -14.40
N GLN A 272 -5.91 9.28 -13.36
CA GLN A 272 -5.73 10.73 -13.43
C GLN A 272 -4.28 11.09 -13.82
N GLY A 273 -3.38 10.11 -13.84
CA GLY A 273 -1.98 10.27 -14.20
C GLY A 273 -1.04 10.55 -13.03
N SER A 274 -1.53 10.42 -11.80
CA SER A 274 -0.79 10.66 -10.56
C SER A 274 -0.17 9.37 -10.04
N VAL A 275 0.99 9.46 -9.40
CA VAL A 275 1.64 8.31 -8.78
C VAL A 275 1.01 8.03 -7.42
N CYS A 276 0.50 6.82 -7.23
CA CYS A 276 -0.11 6.40 -5.98
C CYS A 276 0.31 4.97 -5.60
N VAL A 277 0.08 4.61 -4.35
CA VAL A 277 0.31 3.24 -3.88
C VAL A 277 -0.73 2.32 -4.48
N VAL A 278 -0.29 1.14 -4.94
CA VAL A 278 -1.18 0.13 -5.50
C VAL A 278 -2.29 -0.19 -4.49
N PRO A 279 -3.58 0.01 -4.84
CA PRO A 279 -4.69 -0.24 -3.92
C PRO A 279 -4.76 -1.73 -3.57
N PRO A 280 -5.30 -2.08 -2.39
CA PRO A 280 -5.47 -3.49 -2.06
C PRO A 280 -6.41 -4.16 -3.08
N PRO A 281 -6.21 -5.45 -3.38
CA PRO A 281 -7.07 -6.16 -4.31
C PRO A 281 -8.52 -6.12 -3.80
N ARG A 282 -9.44 -5.63 -4.64
CA ARG A 282 -10.86 -5.64 -4.32
C ARG A 282 -11.39 -7.06 -4.55
N MET A 283 -11.62 -7.81 -3.48
CA MET A 283 -12.29 -9.10 -3.59
C MET A 283 -13.78 -8.87 -3.87
N ARG A 284 -14.27 -9.35 -5.02
CA ARG A 284 -15.71 -9.58 -5.20
C ARG A 284 -16.07 -10.82 -4.39
N SER A 285 -17.24 -10.80 -3.73
CA SER A 285 -17.72 -11.99 -3.01
C SER A 285 -17.79 -13.18 -3.96
N GLY A 286 -17.01 -14.23 -3.69
CA GLY A 286 -17.00 -15.49 -4.46
C GLY A 286 -15.88 -15.66 -5.48
N GLU A 287 -14.97 -14.68 -5.64
CA GLU A 287 -13.84 -14.78 -6.57
C GLU A 287 -12.54 -15.07 -5.78
N TRP A 288 -11.97 -16.25 -5.98
CA TRP A 288 -10.74 -16.68 -5.32
C TRP A 288 -9.53 -16.16 -6.10
N LEU A 289 -8.63 -15.41 -5.44
CA LEU A 289 -7.32 -15.08 -6.02
C LEU A 289 -6.50 -16.36 -6.20
N SER A 290 -5.72 -16.42 -7.28
CA SER A 290 -4.69 -17.46 -7.37
C SER A 290 -3.71 -17.31 -6.21
N GLU A 291 -3.09 -18.42 -5.79
CA GLU A 291 -2.09 -18.42 -4.72
C GLU A 291 -0.98 -17.38 -4.98
N VAL A 292 -0.59 -17.25 -6.25
CA VAL A 292 0.45 -16.33 -6.71
C VAL A 292 -0.01 -14.88 -6.58
N ASP A 293 -1.24 -14.56 -7.01
CA ASP A 293 -1.77 -13.20 -6.91
C ASP A 293 -2.02 -12.79 -5.46
N ARG A 294 -2.44 -13.75 -4.62
CA ARG A 294 -2.56 -13.57 -3.18
C ARG A 294 -1.20 -13.29 -2.54
N GLN A 295 -0.17 -14.08 -2.82
CA GLN A 295 1.17 -13.85 -2.27
C GLN A 295 1.81 -12.54 -2.79
N ARG A 296 1.51 -12.14 -4.03
CA ARG A 296 2.03 -10.93 -4.65
C ARG A 296 1.34 -9.66 -4.13
N ALA A 297 0.05 -9.72 -3.84
CA ALA A 297 -0.72 -8.60 -3.31
C ALA A 297 -0.70 -8.52 -1.78
N ASN A 298 -0.68 -9.67 -1.12
CA ASN A 298 -0.84 -9.89 0.31
C ASN A 298 0.21 -10.89 0.83
N GLY A 299 1.51 -10.62 0.62
CA GLY A 299 2.54 -11.38 1.33
C GLY A 299 2.25 -11.38 2.84
N ILE A 300 2.49 -12.48 3.55
CA ILE A 300 2.21 -12.60 5.00
C ILE A 300 2.83 -11.44 5.79
N GLN A 301 4.02 -10.98 5.36
CA GLN A 301 4.69 -9.81 5.92
C GLN A 301 4.07 -8.46 5.50
N ALA A 302 3.46 -8.38 4.32
CA ALA A 302 2.75 -7.19 3.85
C ALA A 302 1.46 -6.98 4.65
N GLU A 303 0.72 -8.05 4.94
CA GLU A 303 -0.47 -8.00 5.79
C GLU A 303 -0.11 -7.62 7.23
N GLU A 304 0.91 -8.23 7.86
CA GLU A 304 1.33 -7.81 9.21
C GLU A 304 1.82 -6.35 9.27
N ARG A 305 2.49 -5.85 8.21
CA ARG A 305 2.97 -4.46 8.14
C ARG A 305 1.90 -3.44 7.74
N THR A 306 0.84 -3.85 7.04
CA THR A 306 -0.24 -2.95 6.54
C THR A 306 -1.57 -3.10 7.28
N GLN A 307 -1.84 -4.23 7.94
CA GLN A 307 -3.06 -4.49 8.73
C GLN A 307 -2.95 -4.00 10.18
N GLY A 308 -1.74 -3.74 10.71
CA GLY A 308 -1.51 -3.30 12.10
C GLY A 308 -1.86 -1.84 12.38
N SER A 309 -2.95 -1.33 11.78
CA SER A 309 -3.21 0.09 11.53
C SER A 309 -3.47 1.00 12.75
N ALA A 310 -3.06 0.61 13.96
CA ALA A 310 -3.05 1.52 15.10
C ALA A 310 -2.05 1.18 16.23
N GLN A 311 -1.15 0.19 16.06
CA GLN A 311 -0.15 -0.09 17.09
C GLN A 311 1.27 0.10 16.66
N TRP A 312 1.99 0.74 17.58
CA TRP A 312 3.28 0.29 18.06
C TRP A 312 3.83 -0.97 17.38
N GLN A 313 4.55 -0.79 16.26
CA GLN A 313 5.43 -1.83 15.77
C GLN A 313 6.64 -1.87 16.74
N GLY A 314 6.77 -2.96 17.50
CA GLY A 314 7.74 -3.12 18.60
C GLY A 314 7.27 -4.16 19.62
N SER A 315 7.95 -4.29 20.77
CA SER A 315 7.62 -5.20 21.90
C SER A 315 6.31 -4.88 22.62
N ALA A 316 5.37 -4.22 21.95
CA ALA A 316 4.04 -3.99 22.46
C ALA A 316 3.23 -5.30 22.47
N PRO A 317 2.40 -5.53 23.49
CA PRO A 317 1.57 -6.72 23.55
C PRO A 317 0.63 -6.86 22.36
N SER A 318 0.49 -8.08 21.83
CA SER A 318 -0.40 -8.40 20.71
C SER A 318 -1.88 -8.07 20.97
N TRP A 319 -2.31 -7.93 22.23
CA TRP A 319 -3.67 -7.51 22.58
C TRP A 319 -3.97 -6.04 22.29
N LEU A 320 -2.94 -5.22 22.07
CA LEU A 320 -3.18 -3.87 21.61
C LEU A 320 -3.75 -3.89 20.18
N ALA A 321 -3.72 -5.02 19.44
CA ALA A 321 -4.24 -5.21 18.06
C ALA A 321 -5.63 -4.58 17.85
N GLY A 322 -5.76 -3.71 16.85
CA GLY A 322 -6.99 -2.96 16.56
C GLY A 322 -7.38 -1.83 17.53
N ARG A 323 -6.58 -1.47 18.55
CA ARG A 323 -6.88 -0.38 19.49
C ARG A 323 -6.60 1.00 18.91
N THR A 324 -7.37 2.00 19.31
CA THR A 324 -7.20 3.40 18.87
C THR A 324 -5.89 4.03 19.34
N ALA A 325 -5.42 5.08 18.66
CA ALA A 325 -4.24 5.86 19.08
C ALA A 325 -4.34 6.35 20.54
N HIS A 326 -5.54 6.75 20.97
CA HIS A 326 -5.82 7.15 22.35
C HIS A 326 -5.60 6.02 23.35
N GLU A 327 -6.12 4.82 23.07
CA GLU A 327 -5.92 3.64 23.93
C GLU A 327 -4.45 3.22 24.01
N VAL A 328 -3.71 3.33 22.90
CA VAL A 328 -2.28 3.01 22.86
C VAL A 328 -1.46 3.99 23.69
N LEU A 329 -1.69 5.30 23.55
CA LEU A 329 -1.01 6.30 24.37
C LEU A 329 -1.39 6.16 25.85
N ARG A 330 -2.66 5.85 26.15
CA ARG A 330 -3.12 5.60 27.52
C ARG A 330 -2.41 4.41 28.15
N TRP A 331 -2.20 3.33 27.40
CA TRP A 331 -1.38 2.22 27.87
C TRP A 331 0.09 2.65 28.09
N TYR A 332 0.67 3.38 27.14
CA TYR A 332 2.07 3.80 27.20
C TYR A 332 2.38 4.68 28.42
N VAL A 333 1.54 5.68 28.74
CA VAL A 333 1.79 6.58 29.88
C VAL A 333 1.60 5.91 31.23
N ARG A 334 0.89 4.78 31.29
CA ARG A 334 0.73 3.96 32.51
C ARG A 334 1.95 3.08 32.81
N LEU A 335 2.88 2.96 31.87
CA LEU A 335 4.13 2.24 32.10
C LEU A 335 5.12 3.13 32.86
N ASP A 336 5.90 2.51 33.74
CA ASP A 336 7.04 3.14 34.37
C ASP A 336 8.07 3.54 33.32
N ALA A 337 8.84 4.61 33.59
CA ALA A 337 9.78 5.17 32.61
C ALA A 337 10.80 4.15 32.07
N GLY A 338 11.18 3.16 32.88
CA GLY A 338 12.10 2.08 32.48
C GLY A 338 11.46 0.98 31.62
N ASP A 339 10.14 0.85 31.66
CA ASP A 339 9.37 -0.19 30.94
C ASP A 339 8.75 0.33 29.64
N ARG A 340 8.87 1.64 29.39
CA ARG A 340 8.34 2.29 28.17
C ARG A 340 9.12 1.83 26.94
N PRO A 341 8.47 1.18 25.97
CA PRO A 341 9.16 0.75 24.76
C PRO A 341 9.61 1.94 23.91
N VAL A 342 10.61 1.71 23.05
CA VAL A 342 11.07 2.69 22.06
C VAL A 342 10.22 2.58 20.79
N PRO A 343 9.76 3.71 20.20
CA PRO A 343 9.02 3.67 18.94
C PRO A 343 9.95 3.23 17.80
N ARG A 344 9.51 2.29 16.96
CA ARG A 344 10.24 1.90 15.74
C ARG A 344 10.05 2.93 14.61
N GLY A 345 10.98 3.04 13.67
CA GLY A 345 10.79 3.86 12.46
C GLY A 345 10.05 3.11 11.34
N VAL A 346 10.35 3.43 10.07
CA VAL A 346 9.81 2.71 8.89
C VAL A 346 10.70 1.57 8.39
N VAL A 347 11.95 1.52 8.87
CA VAL A 347 12.92 0.46 8.58
C VAL A 347 12.90 -0.48 9.78
N SER A 348 12.63 -1.77 9.59
CA SER A 348 12.90 -2.75 10.64
C SER A 348 14.37 -3.11 10.61
N ASP A 349 14.98 -3.31 11.77
CA ASP A 349 16.34 -3.86 11.90
C ASP A 349 16.53 -5.21 11.18
N GLU A 350 15.43 -5.83 10.73
CA GLU A 350 15.40 -7.09 9.98
C GLU A 350 15.59 -6.93 8.46
N VAL A 351 15.58 -5.72 7.91
CA VAL A 351 15.93 -5.49 6.49
C VAL A 351 17.46 -5.48 6.29
N SER A 352 18.23 -5.44 7.38
CA SER A 352 19.70 -5.38 7.38
C SER A 352 20.40 -6.69 7.74
N ALA A 353 19.72 -7.85 7.66
CA ALA A 353 20.30 -9.17 7.96
C ALA A 353 20.32 -10.11 6.77
#